data_AF-A0A966NMI6-F1
#
_entry.id   AF-A0A966NMI6-F1
#
_cell.length_a   1.000
_cell.length_b   1.000
_cell.length_c   1.000
_cell.angle_alpha   90.00
_cell.angle_beta   90.00
_cell.angle_gamma   90.00
#
_symmetry.space_group_name_H-M   'P 1'
#
loop_
_entity.id
_entity.type
_entity.pdbx_description
1 polymer ?
#
loop_
_entity_poly.entity_id
_entity_poly.type
_entity_poly.pdbx_seq_one_letter_code
_entity_poly.pdbx_strand_id
1 'polypeptide(L)'
;MNEAARKSVAFAALQSDDTDQYLRALIAITAPLDLVENFWALHSWAAKQDFTPKLWYTATAQHTSTAFMHRMAIARERGGRLLVHQHGGGYGIDEQHLGEDHDIAVSDRFYTFGWSRADQPTRV
;
A
#
# COMPACT_ATOMS: atom_id res chain seq x y z
N MET A 1 -20.78 -0.88 -7.17
CA MET A 1 -20.28 -1.53 -5.96
C MET A 1 -20.77 -2.98 -5.96
N ASN A 2 -19.88 -3.97 -6.00
CA ASN A 2 -20.29 -5.39 -6.08
C ASN A 2 -20.55 -5.98 -4.67
N GLU A 3 -21.31 -5.25 -3.86
CA GLU A 3 -21.63 -5.57 -2.47
C GLU A 3 -22.33 -6.94 -2.35
N ALA A 4 -23.13 -7.29 -3.36
CA ALA A 4 -23.81 -8.58 -3.45
C ALA A 4 -22.82 -9.75 -3.58
N ALA A 5 -21.76 -9.62 -4.40
CA ALA A 5 -20.74 -10.65 -4.54
C ALA A 5 -19.96 -10.84 -3.24
N ARG A 6 -19.57 -9.73 -2.58
CA ARG A 6 -18.84 -9.79 -1.29
C ARG A 6 -19.70 -10.41 -0.19
N LYS A 7 -20.98 -10.03 -0.10
CA LYS A 7 -21.95 -10.64 0.83
C LYS A 7 -22.16 -12.13 0.55
N SER A 8 -22.22 -12.54 -0.72
CA SER A 8 -22.35 -13.94 -1.10
C SER A 8 -21.15 -14.78 -0.66
N VAL A 9 -19.92 -14.27 -0.84
CA VAL A 9 -18.69 -14.93 -0.35
C VAL A 9 -18.64 -14.94 1.18
N ALA A 10 -19.07 -13.85 1.83
CA ALA A 10 -19.18 -13.79 3.29
C ALA A 10 -20.11 -14.84 3.87
N PHE A 11 -21.25 -15.04 3.22
CA PHE A 11 -22.23 -16.02 3.66
C PHE A 11 -21.71 -17.45 3.49
N ALA A 12 -21.00 -17.74 2.41
CA ALA A 12 -20.36 -19.04 2.19
C ALA A 12 -19.21 -19.32 3.19
N ALA A 13 -18.48 -18.28 3.61
CA ALA A 13 -17.39 -18.36 4.60
C ALA A 13 -17.85 -18.94 5.95
N LEU A 14 -19.00 -18.45 6.42
CA LEU A 14 -19.50 -18.65 7.78
C LEU A 14 -20.18 -20.01 7.96
N GLN A 15 -20.19 -20.85 6.92
CA GLN A 15 -20.87 -22.15 6.92
C GLN A 15 -19.89 -23.32 6.74
N SER A 16 -18.59 -23.05 6.67
CA SER A 16 -17.56 -24.06 6.42
C SER A 16 -16.76 -24.37 7.69
N ASP A 17 -16.66 -25.66 8.02
CA ASP A 17 -15.70 -26.18 9.01
C ASP A 17 -14.32 -26.45 8.40
N ASP A 18 -14.18 -26.34 7.07
CA ASP A 18 -12.88 -26.41 6.38
C ASP A 18 -12.12 -25.08 6.52
N THR A 19 -10.92 -25.17 7.08
CA THR A 19 -10.04 -24.02 7.36
C THR A 19 -9.62 -23.31 6.08
N ASP A 20 -9.34 -24.06 5.00
CA ASP A 20 -8.91 -23.48 3.73
C ASP A 20 -10.05 -22.65 3.10
N GLN A 21 -11.26 -23.19 3.08
CA GLN A 21 -12.44 -22.48 2.61
C GLN A 21 -12.77 -21.25 3.47
N TYR A 22 -12.61 -21.34 4.79
CA TYR A 22 -12.78 -20.21 5.70
C TYR A 22 -11.77 -19.09 5.43
N LEU A 23 -10.47 -19.41 5.30
CA LEU A 23 -9.41 -18.44 5.01
C LEU A 23 -9.61 -17.74 3.67
N ARG A 24 -9.96 -18.49 2.62
CA ARG A 24 -10.26 -17.90 1.29
C ARG A 24 -11.37 -16.88 1.36
N ALA A 25 -12.39 -17.19 2.15
CA ALA A 25 -13.53 -16.32 2.27
C ALA A 25 -13.24 -15.11 3.16
N LEU A 26 -12.45 -15.25 4.24
CA LEU A 26 -11.92 -14.12 5.00
C LEU A 26 -11.15 -13.15 4.11
N ILE A 27 -10.20 -13.64 3.30
CA ILE A 27 -9.42 -12.80 2.37
C ILE A 27 -10.35 -12.00 1.47
N ALA A 28 -11.37 -12.63 0.88
CA ALA A 28 -12.31 -11.95 0.00
C ALA A 28 -13.14 -10.86 0.72
N ILE A 29 -13.50 -11.06 1.99
CA ILE A 29 -14.34 -10.13 2.76
C ILE A 29 -13.52 -8.99 3.37
N THR A 30 -12.26 -9.24 3.73
CA THR A 30 -11.37 -8.25 4.36
C THR A 30 -10.51 -7.51 3.34
N ALA A 31 -10.44 -7.97 2.08
CA ALA A 31 -9.70 -7.28 1.04
C ALA A 31 -10.18 -5.82 0.89
N PRO A 32 -9.28 -4.82 0.81
CA PRO A 32 -9.69 -3.42 0.70
C PRO A 32 -10.51 -3.16 -0.57
N LEU A 33 -11.70 -2.58 -0.42
CA LEU A 33 -12.60 -2.26 -1.55
C LEU A 33 -11.89 -1.39 -2.60
N ASP A 34 -11.12 -0.42 -2.13
CA ASP A 34 -10.38 0.53 -2.96
C ASP A 34 -9.28 -0.13 -3.80
N LEU A 35 -8.74 -1.27 -3.35
CA LEU A 35 -7.68 -1.99 -4.04
C LEU A 35 -8.19 -3.14 -4.91
N VAL A 36 -9.47 -3.51 -4.78
CA VAL A 36 -10.07 -4.63 -5.53
C VAL A 36 -11.23 -4.13 -6.39
N GLU A 37 -12.39 -3.86 -5.80
CA GLU A 37 -13.60 -3.52 -6.56
C GLU A 37 -13.56 -2.11 -7.16
N ASN A 38 -13.04 -1.14 -6.41
CA ASN A 38 -12.99 0.26 -6.84
C ASN A 38 -11.65 0.65 -7.49
N PHE A 39 -10.73 -0.32 -7.66
CA PHE A 39 -9.38 -0.07 -8.15
C PHE A 39 -9.38 0.77 -9.44
N TRP A 40 -10.13 0.34 -10.46
CA TRP A 40 -10.16 1.02 -11.75
C TRP A 40 -10.81 2.41 -11.69
N ALA A 41 -11.81 2.58 -10.82
CA ALA A 41 -12.46 3.87 -10.64
C ALA A 41 -11.48 4.89 -10.02
N LEU A 42 -10.78 4.48 -8.95
CA LEU A 42 -9.79 5.33 -8.27
C LEU A 42 -8.54 5.55 -9.13
N HIS A 43 -8.07 4.53 -9.83
CA HIS A 43 -6.94 4.67 -10.75
C HIS A 43 -7.27 5.62 -11.91
N SER A 44 -8.46 5.48 -12.51
CA SER A 44 -8.94 6.40 -13.55
C SER A 44 -9.11 7.84 -13.04
N TRP A 45 -9.61 8.00 -11.80
CA TRP A 45 -9.67 9.30 -11.15
C TRP A 45 -8.27 9.90 -10.96
N ALA A 46 -7.30 9.12 -10.48
CA ALA A 46 -5.93 9.56 -10.27
C ALA A 46 -5.24 9.98 -11.58
N ALA A 47 -5.49 9.24 -12.68
CA ALA A 47 -4.94 9.55 -14.00
C ALA A 47 -5.40 10.90 -14.57
N LYS A 48 -6.62 11.32 -14.21
CA LYS A 48 -7.27 12.57 -14.65
C LYS A 48 -6.86 13.81 -13.86
N GLN A 49 -6.01 13.68 -12.84
CA GLN A 49 -5.57 14.83 -12.07
C GLN A 49 -4.60 15.69 -12.89
N ASP A 50 -4.91 16.98 -13.04
CA ASP A 50 -4.12 17.92 -13.86
C ASP A 50 -2.70 18.12 -13.31
N PHE A 51 -2.57 18.12 -11.98
CA PHE A 51 -1.29 18.27 -11.33
C PHE A 51 -0.69 16.90 -10.97
N THR A 52 0.57 16.68 -11.34
CA THR A 52 1.34 15.52 -10.88
C THR A 52 2.74 16.00 -10.46
N PRO A 53 3.03 16.09 -9.15
CA PRO A 53 4.38 16.38 -8.67
C PRO A 53 5.41 15.41 -9.25
N LYS A 54 6.60 15.94 -9.59
CA LYS A 54 7.76 15.11 -9.93
C LYS A 54 8.41 14.47 -8.69
N LEU A 55 8.11 14.98 -7.51
CA LEU A 55 8.64 14.52 -6.24
C LEU A 55 7.51 14.45 -5.22
N TRP A 56 7.35 13.27 -4.62
CA TRP A 56 6.40 12.99 -3.56
C TRP A 56 7.17 12.70 -2.28
N TYR A 57 6.71 13.23 -1.17
CA TYR A 57 7.31 13.00 0.14
C TYR A 57 6.23 12.60 1.13
N THR A 58 6.47 11.54 1.88
CA THR A 58 5.52 11.00 2.85
C THR A 58 6.25 10.30 3.99
N ALA A 59 5.62 10.26 5.16
CA ALA A 59 5.99 9.30 6.19
C ALA A 59 5.04 8.09 6.16
N THR A 60 3.73 8.29 5.99
CA THR A 60 2.71 7.24 6.21
C THR A 60 1.62 7.13 5.13
N ALA A 61 1.54 8.07 4.18
CA ALA A 61 0.45 8.13 3.21
C ALA A 61 0.42 6.92 2.25
N GLN A 62 1.58 6.32 1.98
CA GLN A 62 1.70 5.07 1.22
C GLN A 62 1.02 3.87 1.92
N HIS A 63 0.82 3.94 3.25
CA HIS A 63 0.11 2.92 4.03
C HIS A 63 -1.35 3.27 4.27
N THR A 64 -1.67 4.56 4.38
CA THR A 64 -2.93 5.04 4.98
C THR A 64 -3.88 5.71 3.99
N SER A 65 -3.42 6.03 2.78
CA SER A 65 -4.23 6.76 1.79
C SER A 65 -4.24 6.04 0.45
N THR A 66 -5.37 5.41 0.14
CA THR A 66 -5.62 4.78 -1.17
C THR A 66 -5.54 5.81 -2.31
N ALA A 67 -6.06 7.01 -2.09
CA ALA A 67 -5.91 8.13 -3.03
C ALA A 67 -4.43 8.48 -3.30
N PHE A 68 -3.59 8.52 -2.25
CA PHE A 68 -2.16 8.74 -2.41
C PHE A 68 -1.51 7.59 -3.21
N MET A 69 -1.80 6.33 -2.87
CA MET A 69 -1.27 5.16 -3.58
C MET A 69 -1.56 5.22 -5.08
N HIS A 70 -2.81 5.50 -5.46
CA HIS A 70 -3.18 5.61 -6.88
C HIS A 70 -2.50 6.80 -7.57
N ARG A 71 -2.43 7.98 -6.93
CA ARG A 71 -1.74 9.13 -7.52
C ARG A 71 -0.23 8.93 -7.64
N MET A 72 0.38 8.24 -6.68
CA MET A 72 1.79 7.89 -6.72
C MET A 72 2.08 6.90 -7.85
N ALA A 73 1.24 5.88 -8.04
CA ALA A 73 1.39 4.94 -9.16
C ALA A 73 1.40 5.67 -10.52
N ILE A 74 0.43 6.56 -10.75
CA ILE A 74 0.38 7.41 -11.95
C ILE A 74 1.60 8.33 -12.05
N ALA A 75 2.03 8.93 -10.94
CA ALA A 75 3.21 9.78 -10.92
C ALA A 75 4.47 9.01 -11.32
N ARG A 76 4.64 7.77 -10.84
CA ARG A 76 5.80 6.92 -11.13
C ARG A 76 5.87 6.52 -12.60
N GLU A 77 4.73 6.17 -13.21
CA GLU A 77 4.62 5.93 -14.65
C GLU A 77 5.04 7.16 -15.49
N ARG A 78 4.86 8.36 -14.93
CA ARG A 78 5.24 9.65 -15.54
C ARG A 78 6.65 10.13 -15.13
N GLY A 79 7.46 9.27 -14.50
CA GLY A 79 8.83 9.59 -14.08
C GLY A 79 8.94 10.39 -12.77
N GLY A 80 7.87 10.45 -11.97
CA GLY A 80 7.88 10.99 -10.62
C GLY A 80 8.64 10.08 -9.65
N ARG A 81 9.19 10.69 -8.59
CA ARG A 81 9.93 9.99 -7.53
C ARG A 81 9.21 10.05 -6.19
N LEU A 82 9.35 9.00 -5.40
CA LEU A 82 8.81 8.84 -4.06
C LEU A 82 9.96 8.86 -3.03
N LEU A 83 9.87 9.81 -2.11
CA LEU A 83 10.69 9.88 -0.92
C LEU A 83 9.84 9.47 0.28
N VAL A 84 10.32 8.52 1.06
CA VAL A 84 9.65 8.06 2.28
C VAL A 84 10.53 8.37 3.48
N HIS A 85 9.91 8.77 4.59
CA HIS A 85 10.59 9.02 5.84
C HIS A 85 10.07 8.07 6.92
N GLN A 86 10.99 7.55 7.73
CA GLN A 86 10.69 6.79 8.93
C GLN A 86 9.63 7.50 9.80
N HIS A 87 8.75 6.70 10.39
CA HIS A 87 7.66 7.14 11.26
C HIS A 87 7.63 6.43 12.62
N GLY A 88 8.72 5.72 12.97
CA GLY A 88 8.83 4.94 14.22
C GLY A 88 8.28 3.53 14.07
N GLY A 89 7.98 2.84 15.18
CA GLY A 89 7.33 1.52 15.12
C GLY A 89 8.26 0.31 14.91
N GLY A 90 9.55 0.41 15.26
CA GLY A 90 10.51 -0.71 15.17
C GLY A 90 11.61 -0.55 14.12
N TYR A 91 11.53 0.52 13.31
CA TYR A 91 12.47 0.80 12.22
C TYR A 91 13.90 0.97 12.73
N GLY A 92 14.83 0.20 12.15
CA GLY A 92 16.24 0.14 12.54
C GLY A 92 16.52 -0.57 13.87
N ILE A 93 15.50 -1.17 14.51
CA ILE A 93 15.62 -1.89 15.79
C ILE A 93 15.30 -3.37 15.59
N ASP A 94 14.17 -3.65 14.96
CA ASP A 94 13.70 -5.02 14.75
C ASP A 94 14.58 -5.73 13.71
N GLU A 95 14.95 -6.99 13.99
CA GLU A 95 15.75 -7.80 13.07
C GLU A 95 15.02 -8.01 11.73
N GLN A 96 13.69 -8.14 11.77
CA GLN A 96 12.82 -8.25 10.61
C GLN A 96 11.64 -7.29 10.77
N HIS A 97 11.52 -6.33 9.86
CA HIS A 97 10.45 -5.36 9.89
C HIS A 97 9.84 -5.18 8.50
N LEU A 98 8.81 -5.97 8.19
CA LEU A 98 8.19 -6.00 6.84
C LEU A 98 7.70 -4.63 6.35
N GLY A 99 7.23 -3.77 7.26
CA GLY A 99 6.82 -2.41 6.89
C GLY A 99 7.99 -1.52 6.48
N GLU A 100 9.17 -1.76 7.06
CA GLU A 100 10.40 -1.02 6.76
C GLU A 100 10.95 -1.51 5.43
N ASP A 101 11.03 -2.82 5.26
CA ASP A 101 11.43 -3.44 4.00
C ASP A 101 10.55 -2.96 2.85
N HIS A 102 9.23 -2.88 3.07
CA HIS A 102 8.28 -2.34 2.11
C HIS A 102 8.54 -0.85 1.81
N ASP A 103 8.67 -0.01 2.84
CA ASP A 103 8.89 1.43 2.68
C ASP A 103 10.21 1.75 1.95
N ILE A 104 11.26 0.97 2.21
CA ILE A 104 12.53 1.06 1.49
C ILE A 104 12.37 0.59 0.04
N ALA A 105 11.70 -0.55 -0.19
CA ALA A 105 11.56 -1.12 -1.52
C ALA A 105 10.72 -0.26 -2.47
N VAL A 106 9.69 0.42 -1.96
CA VAL A 106 8.80 1.24 -2.80
C VAL A 106 9.35 2.65 -3.06
N SER A 107 10.27 3.14 -2.23
CA SER A 107 10.80 4.50 -2.33
C SER A 107 12.06 4.60 -3.20
N ASP A 108 12.25 5.75 -3.85
CA ASP A 108 13.52 6.12 -4.48
C ASP A 108 14.56 6.52 -3.42
N ARG A 109 14.07 6.99 -2.27
CA ARG A 109 14.87 7.31 -1.09
C ARG A 109 14.06 7.07 0.18
N PHE A 110 14.68 6.36 1.12
CA PHE A 110 14.15 6.21 2.46
C PHE A 110 14.99 7.02 3.46
N TYR A 111 14.36 7.91 4.21
CA TYR A 111 15.00 8.72 5.25
C TYR A 111 14.80 8.08 6.61
N THR A 112 15.86 7.99 7.41
CA THR A 112 15.89 7.35 8.72
C THR A 112 16.24 8.36 9.81
N PHE A 113 16.07 7.99 11.08
CA PHE A 113 16.47 8.81 12.22
C PHE A 113 17.92 8.63 12.67
N GLY A 114 18.80 8.05 11.85
CA GLY A 114 20.22 7.95 12.22
C GLY A 114 20.97 6.73 11.71
N TRP A 115 20.39 5.93 10.83
CA TRP A 115 21.05 4.75 10.28
C TRP A 115 21.04 4.75 8.74
N SER A 116 22.01 4.05 8.14
CA SER A 116 22.04 3.83 6.71
C SER A 116 22.59 2.46 6.39
N ARG A 117 22.07 1.85 5.33
CA ARG A 117 22.45 0.56 4.76
C ARG A 117 23.05 0.80 3.39
N ALA A 118 24.29 0.36 3.18
CA ALA A 118 25.06 0.69 1.97
C ALA A 118 24.45 0.12 0.68
N ASP A 119 23.71 -0.98 0.81
CA ASP A 119 23.05 -1.73 -0.25
C ASP A 119 21.61 -1.26 -0.53
N GLN A 120 21.09 -0.30 0.25
CA GLN A 120 19.70 0.17 0.16
C GLN A 120 19.64 1.69 -0.05
N PRO A 121 18.54 2.24 -0.59
CA PRO A 121 18.39 3.68 -0.84
C PRO A 121 18.13 4.51 0.44
N THR A 122 18.72 4.10 1.57
CA THR A 122 18.52 4.72 2.88
C THR A 122 19.44 5.92 3.08
N ARG A 123 18.97 6.95 3.79
CA ARG A 123 19.76 8.13 4.18
C ARG A 123 19.36 8.61 5.57
N VAL A 124 20.33 9.21 6.24
CA VAL A 124 20.13 10.01 7.45
C VAL A 124 19.80 11.44 7.04
#